data_AF-A0A381UQF0-F1
#
_entry.id   AF-A0A381UQF0-F1
#
_cell.length_a   1.000
_cell.length_b   1.000
_cell.length_c   1.000
_cell.angle_alpha   90.00
_cell.angle_beta   90.00
_cell.angle_gamma   90.00
#
_symmetry.space_group_name_H-M   'P 1'
#
loop_
_entity.id
_entity.type
_entity.pdbx_description
1 polymer ?
#
loop_
_entity_poly.entity_id
_entity_poly.type
_entity_poly.pdbx_seq_one_letter_code
_entity_poly.pdbx_strand_id
1 'polypeptide(L)'
;MQKQDKQRNGFTMIEIMVVVVIIAILAAFAVPIYIDYVESARASEAKSVISSISNASVMFYQSNGEWPSSVDDLERQGQLDLELSTKLKWQFELQLPELITATSTEEMAGGAGKVIQYNRELGKYTGYGTPEEE
;
A
#
# COMPACT_ATOMS: atom_id res chain seq x y z
N MET A 1 -68.41 -5.52 13.68
CA MET A 1 -67.09 -4.99 13.27
C MET A 1 -66.04 -6.05 13.55
N GLN A 2 -65.68 -6.88 12.57
CA GLN A 2 -64.58 -7.84 12.72
C GLN A 2 -63.26 -7.08 12.54
N LYS A 3 -62.43 -7.00 13.59
CA LYS A 3 -61.07 -6.48 13.51
C LYS A 3 -60.21 -7.56 12.87
N GLN A 4 -59.67 -7.27 11.68
CA GLN A 4 -58.60 -8.07 11.10
C GLN A 4 -57.32 -7.82 11.90
N ASP A 5 -56.88 -8.82 12.67
CA ASP A 5 -55.51 -8.85 13.19
C ASP A 5 -54.56 -8.98 11.99
N LYS A 6 -53.82 -7.90 11.72
CA LYS A 6 -52.71 -7.93 10.76
C LYS A 6 -51.69 -8.94 11.29
N GLN A 7 -51.53 -10.06 10.59
CA GLN A 7 -50.45 -11.02 10.86
C GLN A 7 -49.12 -10.26 10.81
N ARG A 8 -48.48 -10.13 11.98
CA ARG A 8 -47.09 -9.67 12.06
C ARG A 8 -46.22 -10.82 11.59
N ASN A 9 -45.85 -10.79 10.30
CA ASN A 9 -44.83 -11.67 9.74
C ASN A 9 -43.48 -11.29 10.35
N GLY A 10 -43.07 -11.99 11.41
CA GLY A 10 -41.76 -11.87 12.02
C GLY A 10 -40.74 -12.77 11.32
N PHE A 11 -39.47 -12.39 11.40
CA PHE A 11 -38.33 -13.14 10.90
C PHE A 11 -38.19 -14.48 11.64
N THR A 12 -37.91 -15.58 10.94
CA THR A 12 -37.69 -16.89 11.56
C THR A 12 -36.24 -17.08 11.97
N MET A 13 -36.00 -17.91 13.00
CA MET A 13 -34.62 -18.28 13.38
C MET A 13 -33.89 -19.01 12.26
N ILE A 14 -34.60 -19.82 11.47
CA ILE A 14 -34.00 -20.56 10.36
C ILE A 14 -33.52 -19.63 9.24
N GLU A 15 -34.24 -18.55 8.96
CA GLU A 15 -33.79 -17.53 7.98
C GLU A 15 -32.48 -16.88 8.43
N ILE A 16 -32.35 -16.52 9.71
CA ILE A 16 -31.10 -15.96 10.24
C ILE A 16 -29.95 -16.98 10.16
N MET A 17 -30.20 -18.26 10.48
CA MET A 17 -29.17 -19.30 10.40
C MET A 17 -28.63 -19.48 8.98
N VAL A 18 -29.51 -19.57 7.99
CA VAL A 18 -29.10 -19.71 6.59
C VAL A 18 -28.30 -18.49 6.13
N VAL A 19 -28.73 -17.28 6.49
CA VAL A 19 -28.02 -16.04 6.15
C VAL A 19 -26.62 -16.01 6.74
N VAL A 20 -26.46 -16.37 8.01
CA VAL A 20 -25.14 -16.40 8.68
C VAL A 20 -24.22 -17.42 8.03
N VAL A 21 -24.73 -18.59 7.64
CA VAL A 21 -23.93 -19.62 6.94
C VAL A 21 -23.43 -19.10 5.59
N ILE A 22 -24.29 -18.45 4.81
CA ILE A 22 -23.90 -17.87 3.51
C ILE A 22 -22.84 -16.78 3.71
N ILE A 23 -23.03 -15.86 4.66
CA ILE A 23 -22.06 -14.80 4.97
C ILE A 23 -20.71 -15.40 5.39
N ALA A 24 -20.70 -16.47 6.20
CA ALA A 24 -19.47 -17.12 6.62
C ALA A 24 -18.67 -17.70 5.45
N ILE A 25 -19.34 -18.34 4.48
CA ILE A 25 -18.69 -18.87 3.27
C ILE A 25 -18.13 -17.73 2.41
N LEU A 26 -18.91 -16.66 2.20
CA LEU A 26 -18.44 -15.50 1.42
C LEU A 26 -17.24 -14.82 2.09
N ALA A 27 -17.29 -14.62 3.40
CA ALA A 27 -16.21 -13.98 4.15
C ALA A 27 -14.91 -14.79 4.09
N ALA A 28 -14.98 -16.13 4.08
CA ALA A 28 -13.81 -17.00 4.02
C ALA A 28 -12.93 -16.76 2.77
N PHE A 29 -13.54 -16.44 1.64
CA PHE A 29 -12.82 -16.10 0.40
C PHE A 29 -12.59 -14.60 0.23
N ALA A 30 -13.58 -13.77 0.59
CA ALA A 30 -13.52 -12.33 0.35
C ALA A 30 -12.44 -11.64 1.20
N VAL A 31 -12.26 -12.04 2.47
CA VAL A 31 -11.29 -11.42 3.38
C VAL A 31 -9.84 -11.58 2.90
N PRO A 32 -9.32 -12.78 2.58
CA PRO A 32 -7.93 -12.92 2.12
C PRO A 32 -7.69 -12.17 0.80
N ILE A 33 -8.64 -12.21 -0.14
CA ILE A 33 -8.54 -11.47 -1.41
C ILE A 33 -8.48 -9.96 -1.18
N TYR A 34 -9.32 -9.45 -0.27
CA TYR A 34 -9.33 -8.04 0.08
C TYR A 34 -8.00 -7.59 0.71
N ILE A 35 -7.42 -8.41 1.60
CA ILE A 35 -6.13 -8.10 2.22
C ILE A 35 -5.03 -8.01 1.15
N ASP A 36 -4.92 -9.01 0.27
CA ASP A 36 -3.94 -9.04 -0.81
C ASP A 36 -4.07 -7.83 -1.76
N TYR A 37 -5.31 -7.47 -2.11
CA TYR A 37 -5.59 -6.29 -2.92
C TYR A 37 -5.09 -5.00 -2.26
N VAL A 38 -5.37 -4.83 -0.96
CA VAL A 38 -4.92 -3.65 -0.21
C VAL A 38 -3.40 -3.64 -0.04
N GLU A 39 -2.77 -4.80 0.17
CA GLU A 39 -1.31 -4.91 0.25
C GLU A 39 -0.64 -4.50 -1.07
N SER A 40 -1.15 -5.02 -2.20
CA SER A 40 -0.73 -4.66 -3.55
C SER A 40 -0.90 -3.18 -3.85
N ALA A 41 -2.02 -2.58 -3.43
CA ALA A 41 -2.27 -1.15 -3.59
C ALA A 41 -1.26 -0.29 -2.80
N ARG A 42 -0.95 -0.66 -1.55
CA ARG A 42 0.08 0.02 -0.74
C ARG A 42 1.47 -0.11 -1.36
N ALA A 43 1.80 -1.28 -1.88
CA ALA A 43 3.08 -1.49 -2.56
C ALA A 43 3.16 -0.64 -3.83
N SER A 44 2.08 -0.55 -4.61
CA SER A 44 2.00 0.32 -5.78
C SER A 44 2.19 1.80 -5.43
N GLU A 45 1.62 2.26 -4.32
CA GLU A 45 1.84 3.62 -3.80
C GLU A 45 3.33 3.90 -3.57
N ALA A 46 4.01 3.03 -2.83
CA ALA A 46 5.45 3.16 -2.58
C ALA A 46 6.28 3.10 -3.86
N LYS A 47 5.97 2.19 -4.80
CA LYS A 47 6.66 2.12 -6.11
C LYS A 47 6.52 3.40 -6.91
N SER A 48 5.34 4.03 -6.89
CA SER A 48 5.12 5.33 -7.53
C SER A 48 6.05 6.40 -6.94
N VAL A 49 6.16 6.45 -5.61
CA VAL A 49 7.04 7.39 -4.91
C VAL A 49 8.51 7.11 -5.19
N ILE A 50 8.93 5.85 -5.19
CA ILE A 50 10.30 5.45 -5.55
C ILE A 50 10.65 5.89 -6.98
N SER A 51 9.72 5.76 -7.93
CA SER A 51 9.92 6.24 -9.31
C SER A 51 10.16 7.75 -9.34
N SER A 52 9.36 8.53 -8.61
CA SER A 52 9.54 9.97 -8.45
C SER A 52 10.89 10.32 -7.81
N ILE A 53 11.29 9.62 -6.74
CA ILE A 53 12.59 9.78 -6.10
C ILE A 53 13.73 9.47 -7.09
N SER A 54 13.63 8.38 -7.86
CA SER A 54 14.64 7.99 -8.85
C SER A 54 14.84 9.08 -9.92
N ASN A 55 13.74 9.63 -10.45
CA ASN A 55 13.78 10.71 -11.43
C ASN A 55 14.37 11.99 -10.84
N ALA A 56 13.91 12.40 -9.65
CA ALA A 56 14.44 13.56 -8.94
C ALA A 56 15.94 13.39 -8.63
N SER A 57 16.38 12.17 -8.30
CA SER A 57 17.79 11.85 -8.06
C SER A 57 18.65 12.03 -9.31
N VAL A 58 18.13 11.67 -10.49
CA VAL A 58 18.82 11.94 -11.76
C VAL A 58 18.93 13.45 -12.01
N MET A 59 17.86 14.21 -11.76
CA MET A 59 17.89 15.68 -11.90
C MET A 59 18.86 16.33 -10.91
N PHE A 60 18.94 15.83 -9.68
CA PHE A 60 19.90 16.26 -8.67
C PHE A 60 21.32 16.04 -9.15
N TYR A 61 21.62 14.84 -9.66
CA TYR A 61 22.94 14.51 -10.21
C TYR A 61 23.31 15.38 -11.41
N GLN A 62 22.37 15.66 -12.31
CA GLN A 62 22.61 16.54 -13.46
C GLN A 62 22.92 17.98 -13.04
N SER A 63 22.35 18.45 -11.93
CA SER A 63 22.50 19.82 -11.45
C SER A 63 23.73 20.02 -10.56
N ASN A 64 24.07 19.01 -9.74
CA ASN A 64 25.10 19.12 -8.71
C ASN A 64 26.36 18.27 -9.00
N GLY A 65 26.29 17.32 -9.93
CA GLY A 65 27.39 16.38 -10.24
C GLY A 65 27.57 15.26 -9.22
N GLU A 66 26.77 15.22 -8.16
CA GLU A 66 26.79 14.22 -7.09
C GLU A 66 25.38 13.67 -6.87
N TRP A 67 25.26 12.44 -6.36
CA TRP A 67 23.95 11.86 -6.03
C TRP A 67 23.43 12.40 -4.69
N PRO A 68 22.10 12.54 -4.52
CA PRO A 68 21.53 12.93 -3.23
C PRO A 68 21.73 11.81 -2.20
N SER A 69 21.96 12.19 -0.95
CA SER A 69 22.13 11.24 0.15
C SER A 69 20.81 10.86 0.82
N SER A 70 19.78 11.69 0.63
CA SER A 70 18.48 11.55 1.28
C SER A 70 17.36 12.17 0.44
N VAL A 71 16.11 11.82 0.76
CA VAL A 71 14.92 12.46 0.18
C VAL A 71 14.88 13.95 0.55
N ASP A 72 15.32 14.32 1.76
CA ASP A 72 15.35 15.72 2.19
C ASP A 72 16.25 16.60 1.31
N ASP A 73 17.33 16.05 0.74
CA ASP A 73 18.18 16.78 -0.21
C ASP A 73 17.42 17.11 -1.50
N LEU A 74 16.57 16.20 -1.96
CA LEU A 74 15.71 16.39 -3.14
C LEU A 74 14.63 17.45 -2.89
N GLU A 75 14.01 17.43 -1.70
CA GLU A 75 12.99 18.40 -1.31
C GLU A 75 13.59 19.81 -1.16
N ARG A 76 14.77 19.94 -0.54
CA ARG A 76 15.46 21.23 -0.39
C ARG A 76 15.82 21.89 -1.72
N GLN A 77 16.15 21.09 -2.73
CA GLN A 77 16.43 21.57 -4.09
C GLN A 77 15.15 21.85 -4.90
N GLY A 78 13.96 21.61 -4.34
CA GLY A 78 12.67 21.77 -5.02
C GLY A 78 12.47 20.77 -6.16
N GLN A 79 13.18 19.64 -6.14
CA GLN A 79 13.12 18.61 -7.19
C GLN A 79 12.10 17.52 -6.88
N LEU A 80 11.66 17.44 -5.63
CA LEU A 80 10.65 16.51 -5.15
C LEU A 80 9.83 17.20 -4.06
N ASP A 81 8.54 16.86 -3.98
CA ASP A 81 7.68 17.24 -2.86
C ASP A 81 6.86 16.02 -2.50
N LEU A 82 7.09 15.46 -1.30
CA LEU A 82 6.33 14.30 -0.83
C LEU A 82 5.25 14.74 0.15
N GLU A 83 4.04 14.26 -0.08
CA GLU A 83 2.95 14.46 0.88
C GLU A 83 3.33 13.94 2.26
N LEU A 84 2.96 14.69 3.31
CA LEU A 84 3.24 14.32 4.70
C LEU A 84 2.70 12.93 5.04
N SER A 85 1.54 12.55 4.50
CA SER A 85 0.95 11.22 4.68
C SER A 85 1.85 10.11 4.16
N THR A 86 2.51 10.32 3.02
CA THR A 86 3.49 9.39 2.45
C THR A 86 4.72 9.30 3.33
N LYS A 87 5.25 10.43 3.79
CA LYS A 87 6.41 10.49 4.70
C LYS A 87 6.12 9.84 6.06
N LEU A 88 4.86 9.91 6.53
CA LEU A 88 4.44 9.22 7.74
C LEU A 88 4.37 7.72 7.55
N LYS A 89 3.87 7.22 6.41
CA LYS A 89 3.69 5.79 6.13
C LYS A 89 4.96 5.08 5.67
N TRP A 90 5.87 5.79 5.02
CA TRP A 90 7.04 5.24 4.35
C TRP A 90 8.31 6.02 4.66
N GLN A 91 9.35 5.29 5.04
CA GLN A 91 10.71 5.78 5.13
C GLN A 91 11.49 5.35 3.89
N PHE A 92 12.24 6.27 3.29
CA PHE A 92 13.01 6.02 2.08
C PHE A 92 14.51 6.18 2.36
N GLU A 93 15.28 5.17 1.98
CA GLU A 93 16.74 5.13 2.09
C GLU A 93 17.34 5.07 0.69
N LEU A 94 18.30 5.97 0.42
CA LEU A 94 18.91 6.15 -0.90
C LEU A 94 20.34 5.59 -0.85
N GLN A 95 20.57 4.48 -1.56
CA GLN A 95 21.88 3.88 -1.78
C GLN A 95 22.21 4.03 -3.27
N LEU A 96 22.30 5.28 -3.71
CA LEU A 96 22.45 5.63 -5.12
C LEU A 96 23.90 5.46 -5.60
N PRO A 97 24.11 5.12 -6.89
CA PRO A 97 23.10 5.00 -7.95
C PRO A 97 22.30 3.70 -7.99
N GLU A 98 22.60 2.73 -7.13
CA GLU A 98 22.20 1.32 -7.32
C GLU A 98 20.80 1.00 -6.79
N LEU A 99 20.45 1.47 -5.58
CA LEU A 99 19.32 0.96 -4.83
C LEU A 99 18.54 2.08 -4.12
N ILE A 100 17.21 1.99 -4.19
CA ILE A 100 16.30 2.76 -3.35
C ILE A 100 15.49 1.77 -2.52
N THR A 101 15.47 1.95 -1.20
CA THR A 101 14.70 1.11 -0.28
C THR A 101 13.58 1.93 0.33
N ALA A 102 12.36 1.38 0.35
CA ALA A 102 11.22 1.92 1.07
C ALA A 102 10.80 0.94 2.17
N THR A 103 10.68 1.43 3.40
CA THR A 103 10.29 0.65 4.57
C THR A 103 9.04 1.26 5.18
N SER A 104 8.00 0.45 5.41
CA SER A 104 6.78 0.93 6.04
C SER A 104 6.96 1.21 7.54
N THR A 105 6.26 2.22 8.03
CA THR A 105 6.28 2.64 9.43
C THR A 105 5.07 2.09 10.21
N GLU A 106 5.00 2.39 11.50
CA GLU A 106 3.84 2.05 12.36
C GLU A 106 2.56 2.78 11.95
N GLU A 107 2.67 3.93 11.27
CA GLU A 107 1.52 4.71 10.80
C GLU A 107 0.84 4.07 9.58
N MET A 108 1.50 3.13 8.89
CA MET A 108 0.88 2.39 7.81
C MET A 108 -0.13 1.38 8.36
N ALA A 109 -1.39 1.45 7.94
CA ALA A 109 -2.44 0.51 8.36
C ALA A 109 -2.16 -0.98 8.04
N GLY A 110 -1.14 -1.30 7.23
CA GLY A 110 -0.66 -2.66 6.98
C GLY A 110 0.46 -3.13 7.91
N GLY A 111 0.84 -2.33 8.89
CA GLY A 111 1.93 -2.59 9.84
C GLY A 111 3.31 -2.11 9.35
N ALA A 112 4.22 -1.96 10.31
CA ALA A 112 5.60 -1.57 10.05
C ALA A 112 6.46 -2.71 9.47
N GLY A 113 7.59 -2.35 8.88
CA GLY A 113 8.64 -3.30 8.47
C GLY A 113 8.41 -3.99 7.13
N LYS A 114 7.43 -3.58 6.33
CA LYS A 114 7.28 -4.02 4.95
C LYS A 114 8.31 -3.29 4.09
N VAL A 115 9.16 -4.05 3.40
CA VAL A 115 10.28 -3.49 2.64
C VAL A 115 10.06 -3.67 1.14
N ILE A 116 10.28 -2.61 0.38
CA ILE A 116 10.31 -2.62 -1.09
C ILE A 116 11.66 -2.07 -1.52
N GLN A 117 12.33 -2.80 -2.39
CA GLN A 117 13.62 -2.41 -2.94
C GLN A 117 13.49 -2.20 -4.44
N TYR A 118 14.10 -1.13 -4.94
CA TYR A 118 14.19 -0.86 -6.37
C TYR A 118 15.65 -0.82 -6.79
N ASN A 119 16.06 -1.87 -7.51
CA ASN A 119 17.36 -1.92 -8.15
C ASN A 119 17.28 -1.13 -9.46
N ARG A 120 18.03 -0.03 -9.52
CA ARG A 120 18.01 0.93 -10.64
C ARG A 120 18.78 0.42 -11.86
N GLU A 121 19.76 -0.46 -11.68
CA GLU A 121 20.52 -1.07 -12.77
C GLU A 121 19.68 -2.12 -13.51
N LEU A 122 18.95 -2.94 -12.76
CA LEU A 122 18.09 -4.00 -13.29
C LEU A 122 16.68 -3.52 -13.63
N GLY A 123 16.31 -2.30 -13.23
CA GLY A 123 14.96 -1.75 -13.42
C GLY A 123 13.87 -2.54 -12.69
N LYS A 124 14.22 -3.17 -11.56
CA LYS A 124 13.42 -4.23 -10.95
C LYS A 124 13.08 -3.93 -9.49
N TYR A 125 11.84 -4.21 -9.12
CA TYR A 125 11.35 -4.13 -7.75
C TYR A 125 11.38 -5.50 -7.08
N THR A 126 11.77 -5.56 -5.81
CA THR A 126 11.72 -6.76 -4.96
C THR A 126 11.11 -6.46 -3.59
N GLY A 127 10.58 -7.48 -2.92
CA GLY A 127 10.01 -7.38 -1.58
C GLY A 127 8.48 -7.30 -1.55
N TYR A 128 7.94 -6.44 -0.68
CA TYR A 128 6.52 -6.36 -0.37
C TYR A 128 5.66 -5.98 -1.59
N GLY A 129 4.63 -6.76 -1.87
CA GLY A 129 3.70 -6.55 -3.00
C GLY A 129 4.39 -6.54 -4.37
N THR A 130 5.57 -7.15 -4.49
CA THR A 130 6.11 -7.63 -5.77
C THR A 130 5.82 -9.11 -5.86
N PRO A 131 5.38 -9.63 -7.03
CA PRO A 131 5.35 -11.06 -7.23
C PRO A 131 6.78 -11.58 -6.97
N GLU A 132 6.95 -12.45 -5.97
CA GLU A 132 8.18 -13.22 -5.83
C GLU A 132 8.36 -13.96 -7.16
N GLU A 133 9.49 -13.75 -7.83
CA GLU A 133 9.86 -14.65 -8.91
C GLU A 133 10.04 -16.04 -8.30
N GLU A 134 9.20 -16.97 -8.74
CA GLU A 134 9.46 -18.41 -8.61
C GLU A 134 10.80 -18.80 -9.22
#